data_AF-A0A3B8UH47-F1
#
_entry.id   AF-A0A3B8UH47-F1
#
_cell.length_a   1.000
_cell.length_b   1.000
_cell.length_c   1.000
_cell.angle_alpha   90.00
_cell.angle_beta   90.00
_cell.angle_gamma   90.00
#
_symmetry.space_group_name_H-M   'P 1'
#
loop_
_entity.id
_entity.type
_entity.pdbx_description
1 polymer ?
#
loop_
_entity_poly.entity_id
_entity_poly.type
_entity_poly.pdbx_seq_one_letter_code
_entity_poly.pdbx_strand_id
1 'polypeptide(L)'
;LKFNERVIDEADDEKVPLCERLTFVSIFNSNLDEFYMVRVGSLYDQMLLAKKNKQEMTTGFDNKSMMTAEQQLDAVFTHTRELLHKKDKIYTKLMYEFDRQGVKLISFNDVEYSDAVYLENYFNKSILPILSPQVIGKKNPFPFLKNKEIYAVALLGSKNSDKIGLVPCSNGIFDRLIPIPSDSRKYMLVEELILHFLP
;
A
#
# COMPACT_ATOMS: atom_id res chain seq x y z
N LEU A 1 9.09 16.24 3.96
CA LEU A 1 9.58 14.97 4.53
C LEU A 1 9.89 15.06 6.03
N LYS A 2 10.67 16.04 6.54
CA LYS A 2 10.90 16.23 8.00
C LYS A 2 9.64 16.26 8.88
N PHE A 3 8.53 16.80 8.37
CA PHE A 3 7.25 16.72 9.07
C PHE A 3 6.79 15.27 9.22
N ASN A 4 6.83 14.48 8.15
CA ASN A 4 6.45 13.07 8.17
C ASN A 4 7.41 12.23 9.03
N GLU A 5 8.69 12.63 9.09
CA GLU A 5 9.65 12.03 10.02
C GLU A 5 9.18 12.17 11.48
N ARG A 6 8.71 13.36 11.89
CA ARG A 6 8.15 13.55 13.23
C ARG A 6 6.88 12.72 13.45
N VAL A 7 6.03 12.59 12.43
CA VAL A 7 4.82 11.75 12.53
C VAL A 7 5.19 10.29 12.80
N ILE A 8 6.24 9.76 12.15
CA ILE A 8 6.66 8.38 12.42
C ILE A 8 7.42 8.24 13.74
N ASP A 9 8.03 9.31 14.25
CA ASP A 9 8.60 9.34 15.61
C ASP A 9 7.51 9.13 16.69
N GLU A 10 6.34 9.74 16.53
CA GLU A 10 5.19 9.53 17.45
C GLU A 10 4.70 8.07 17.44
N ALA A 11 4.88 7.35 16.33
CA ALA A 11 4.56 5.92 16.26
C ALA A 11 5.56 5.04 17.04
N ASP A 12 6.77 5.54 17.31
CA ASP A 12 7.80 4.82 18.09
C ASP A 12 7.84 5.22 19.57
N ASP A 13 7.20 6.34 19.95
CA ASP A 13 7.14 6.79 21.35
C ASP A 13 6.24 5.87 22.19
N GLU A 14 6.85 5.14 23.14
CA GLU A 14 6.15 4.22 24.04
C GLU A 14 5.22 4.91 25.05
N LYS A 15 5.29 6.26 25.17
CA LYS A 15 4.32 7.05 25.95
C LYS A 15 2.98 7.22 25.22
N VAL A 16 2.96 7.04 23.90
CA VAL A 16 1.75 7.08 23.09
C VAL A 16 1.03 5.73 23.20
N PRO A 17 -0.29 5.70 23.44
CA PRO A 17 -1.05 4.44 23.49
C PRO A 17 -0.85 3.59 22.23
N LEU A 18 -0.80 2.27 22.38
CA LEU A 18 -0.46 1.33 21.30
C LEU A 18 -1.32 1.50 20.03
N CYS A 19 -2.64 1.67 20.19
CA CYS A 19 -3.53 1.91 19.05
C CYS A 19 -3.25 3.25 18.36
N GLU A 20 -2.96 4.31 19.11
CA GLU A 20 -2.61 5.62 18.56
C GLU A 20 -1.29 5.59 17.81
N ARG A 21 -0.31 4.79 18.26
CA ARG A 21 0.95 4.56 17.52
C ARG A 21 0.69 3.95 16.13
N LEU A 22 -0.26 3.01 16.03
CA LEU A 22 -0.66 2.46 14.73
C LEU A 22 -1.39 3.50 13.87
N THR A 23 -2.20 4.38 14.49
CA THR A 23 -2.81 5.53 13.81
C THR A 23 -1.73 6.45 13.22
N PHE A 24 -0.64 6.74 13.94
CA PHE A 24 0.47 7.54 13.41
C PHE A 24 1.16 6.88 12.21
N VAL A 25 1.30 5.55 12.18
CA VAL A 25 1.78 4.84 10.98
C VAL A 25 0.83 5.05 9.79
N SER A 26 -0.49 5.03 10.02
CA SER A 26 -1.49 5.31 8.98
C SER A 26 -1.43 6.76 8.48
N ILE A 27 -1.31 7.73 9.39
CA ILE A 27 -1.14 9.16 9.07
C ILE A 27 0.14 9.36 8.25
N PHE A 28 1.25 8.72 8.65
CA PHE A 28 2.51 8.78 7.91
C PHE A 28 2.34 8.36 6.45
N ASN A 29 1.67 7.23 6.19
CA ASN A 29 1.43 6.74 4.84
C ASN A 29 0.51 7.69 4.05
N SER A 30 -0.56 8.18 4.67
CA SER A 30 -1.51 9.10 4.03
C SER A 30 -0.84 10.41 3.60
N ASN A 31 -0.01 10.98 4.49
CA ASN A 31 0.77 12.17 4.20
C ASN A 31 1.80 11.93 3.08
N LEU A 32 2.43 10.75 3.08
CA LEU A 32 3.41 10.39 2.05
C LEU A 32 2.74 10.25 0.68
N ASP A 33 1.57 9.60 0.62
CA ASP A 33 0.79 9.49 -0.60
C ASP A 33 0.44 10.86 -1.18
N GLU A 34 -0.07 11.78 -0.35
CA GLU A 34 -0.41 13.14 -0.79
C GLU A 34 0.83 13.88 -1.29
N PHE A 35 1.95 13.76 -0.57
CA PHE A 35 3.21 14.35 -0.98
C PHE A 35 3.67 13.83 -2.35
N TYR A 36 3.54 12.52 -2.61
CA TYR A 36 3.90 11.94 -3.90
C TYR A 36 2.95 12.34 -5.03
N MET A 37 1.64 12.28 -4.77
CA MET A 37 0.63 12.61 -5.77
C MET A 37 0.69 14.07 -6.20
N VAL A 38 0.94 14.99 -5.27
CA VAL A 38 0.94 16.43 -5.54
C VAL A 38 2.34 16.95 -5.82
N ARG A 39 3.25 16.83 -4.85
CA ARG A 39 4.55 17.53 -4.92
C ARG A 39 5.54 16.82 -5.81
N VAL A 40 5.67 15.50 -5.70
CA VAL A 40 6.62 14.72 -6.54
C VAL A 40 6.17 14.73 -8.00
N GLY A 41 4.86 14.57 -8.27
CA GLY A 41 4.30 14.73 -9.62
C GLY A 41 4.64 16.09 -10.24
N SER A 42 4.41 17.17 -9.50
CA SER A 42 4.73 18.54 -9.97
C SER A 42 6.23 18.73 -10.26
N LEU A 43 7.10 18.22 -9.38
CA LEU A 43 8.57 18.30 -9.58
C LEU A 43 9.01 17.50 -10.81
N TYR A 44 8.39 16.34 -11.04
CA TYR A 44 8.67 15.51 -12.21
C TYR A 44 8.29 16.21 -13.52
N ASP A 45 7.13 16.85 -13.57
CA ASP A 45 6.70 17.64 -14.73
C ASP A 45 7.65 18.83 -14.99
N GLN A 46 8.06 19.54 -13.94
CA GLN A 46 9.04 20.63 -14.04
C GLN A 46 10.39 20.14 -14.60
N MET A 47 10.88 18.99 -14.12
CA MET A 47 12.10 18.37 -14.63
C MET A 47 11.98 18.06 -16.14
N LEU A 48 10.85 17.49 -16.57
CA LEU A 48 10.63 17.15 -17.98
C LEU A 48 10.58 18.39 -18.88
N LEU A 49 9.94 19.47 -18.42
CA LEU A 49 9.87 20.73 -19.16
C LEU A 49 11.25 21.39 -19.29
N ALA A 50 12.04 21.42 -18.23
CA ALA A 50 13.40 21.94 -18.25
C ALA A 50 14.28 21.17 -19.26
N LYS A 51 14.20 19.83 -19.26
CA LYS A 51 14.91 18.97 -20.23
C LYS A 51 14.51 19.24 -21.68
N LYS A 52 13.22 19.52 -21.94
CA LYS A 52 12.72 19.82 -23.30
C LYS A 52 13.16 21.19 -23.80
N ASN A 53 13.14 22.20 -22.94
CA ASN A 53 13.36 23.58 -23.36
C ASN A 53 14.84 24.00 -23.41
N LYS A 54 15.78 23.14 -22.98
CA LYS A 54 17.22 23.46 -22.80
C LYS A 54 17.49 24.71 -21.95
N GLN A 55 16.45 25.25 -21.31
CA GLN A 55 16.50 26.10 -20.14
C GLN A 55 16.62 25.10 -18.98
N GLU A 56 17.79 24.87 -18.39
CA GLU A 56 18.37 25.80 -17.43
C GLU A 56 19.73 25.32 -16.94
N MET A 57 20.69 26.24 -16.82
CA MET A 57 21.80 26.07 -15.88
C MET A 57 21.72 27.07 -14.71
N THR A 58 20.80 28.04 -14.73
CA THR A 58 20.80 29.17 -13.77
C THR A 58 19.44 29.67 -13.24
N THR A 59 18.28 29.34 -13.83
CA THR A 59 16.97 29.95 -13.43
C THR A 59 15.93 28.99 -12.82
N GLY A 60 16.21 27.69 -12.77
CA GLY A 60 15.25 26.65 -12.34
C GLY A 60 15.31 26.25 -10.87
N PHE A 61 15.98 27.05 -10.05
CA PHE A 61 16.22 26.71 -8.66
C PHE A 61 15.02 27.09 -7.81
N ASP A 62 14.57 26.15 -6.97
CA ASP A 62 13.64 26.49 -5.91
C ASP A 62 14.35 27.36 -4.87
N ASN A 63 13.79 28.54 -4.58
CA ASN A 63 14.41 29.55 -3.72
C ASN A 63 14.68 29.09 -2.27
N LYS A 64 14.03 28.02 -1.80
CA LYS A 64 14.20 27.53 -0.42
C LYS A 64 15.28 26.46 -0.34
N SER A 65 15.26 25.52 -1.27
CA SER A 65 16.22 24.41 -1.32
C SER A 65 17.50 24.77 -2.07
N MET A 66 17.47 25.79 -2.92
CA MET A 66 18.54 26.11 -3.88
C MET A 66 18.89 24.91 -4.78
N MET A 67 17.89 24.08 -5.07
CA MET A 67 18.01 22.86 -5.87
C MET A 67 17.14 22.95 -7.12
N THR A 68 17.62 22.37 -8.22
CA THR A 68 16.77 22.12 -9.40
C THR A 68 15.71 21.07 -9.08
N ALA A 69 14.69 20.94 -9.93
CA ALA A 69 13.66 19.91 -9.77
C ALA A 69 14.25 18.49 -9.75
N GLU A 70 15.25 18.20 -10.60
CA GLU A 70 15.95 16.91 -10.63
C GLU A 70 16.69 16.64 -9.32
N GLN A 71 17.45 17.61 -8.82
CA GLN A 71 18.15 17.50 -7.54
C GLN A 71 17.19 17.31 -6.36
N GLN A 72 16.03 17.98 -6.38
CA GLN A 72 15.00 17.78 -5.36
C GLN A 72 14.42 16.37 -5.42
N LEU A 73 14.16 15.82 -6.62
CA LEU A 73 13.66 14.46 -6.78
C LEU A 73 14.67 13.43 -6.24
N ASP A 74 15.96 13.58 -6.56
CA ASP A 74 17.01 12.69 -6.05
C ASP A 74 17.09 12.71 -4.51
N ALA A 75 17.02 13.91 -3.92
CA ALA A 75 16.99 14.07 -2.47
C ALA A 75 15.73 13.46 -1.84
N VAL A 76 14.57 13.66 -2.46
CA VAL A 76 13.29 13.07 -2.04
C VAL A 76 13.36 11.55 -2.07
N PHE A 77 13.83 10.94 -3.17
CA PHE A 77 13.89 9.48 -3.29
C PHE A 77 14.89 8.84 -2.33
N THR A 78 15.98 9.53 -2.02
CA THR A 78 16.94 9.08 -1.00
C THR A 78 16.30 9.10 0.38
N HIS A 79 15.73 10.23 0.78
CA HIS A 79 15.21 10.39 2.13
C HIS A 79 13.90 9.61 2.36
N THR A 80 13.03 9.49 1.36
CA THR A 80 11.82 8.64 1.49
C THR A 80 12.19 7.18 1.74
N ARG A 81 13.24 6.64 1.11
CA ARG A 81 13.69 5.25 1.37
C ARG A 81 14.10 5.06 2.84
N GLU A 82 14.83 6.00 3.40
CA GLU A 82 15.22 5.98 4.81
C GLU A 82 14.00 6.00 5.73
N LEU A 83 13.02 6.87 5.45
CA LEU A 83 11.78 6.96 6.23
C LEU A 83 10.92 5.71 6.10
N LEU A 84 10.82 5.09 4.93
CA LEU A 84 10.11 3.83 4.73
C LEU A 84 10.75 2.70 5.54
N HIS A 85 12.09 2.58 5.52
CA HIS A 85 12.81 1.60 6.32
C HIS A 85 12.55 1.80 7.83
N LYS A 86 12.53 3.05 8.29
CA LYS A 86 12.18 3.38 9.68
C LYS A 86 10.74 2.99 10.02
N LYS A 87 9.79 3.37 9.17
CA LYS A 87 8.37 3.00 9.31
C LYS A 87 8.17 1.49 9.35
N ASP A 88 8.86 0.72 8.51
CA ASP A 88 8.74 -0.74 8.48
C ASP A 88 9.21 -1.39 9.78
N LYS A 89 10.35 -0.94 10.32
CA LYS A 89 10.84 -1.41 11.63
C LYS A 89 9.85 -1.12 12.75
N ILE A 90 9.32 0.09 12.80
CA ILE A 90 8.33 0.50 13.80
C ILE A 90 7.05 -0.32 13.64
N TYR A 91 6.56 -0.49 12.42
CA TYR A 91 5.37 -1.31 12.15
C TYR A 91 5.55 -2.76 12.60
N THR A 92 6.69 -3.39 12.29
CA THR A 92 6.98 -4.76 12.76
C THR A 92 7.02 -4.84 14.29
N LYS A 93 7.65 -3.87 14.96
CA LYS A 93 7.66 -3.77 16.43
C LYS A 93 6.23 -3.68 16.97
N LEU A 94 5.41 -2.79 16.42
CA LEU A 94 4.01 -2.60 16.82
C LEU A 94 3.20 -3.90 16.64
N MET A 95 3.34 -4.59 15.51
CA MET A 95 2.62 -5.85 15.27
C MET A 95 2.99 -6.94 16.28
N TYR A 96 4.25 -6.99 16.71
CA TYR A 96 4.66 -7.85 17.81
C TYR A 96 4.04 -7.43 19.15
N GLU A 97 3.95 -6.13 19.45
CA GLU A 97 3.30 -5.63 20.66
C GLU A 97 1.79 -5.95 20.68
N PHE A 98 1.10 -5.84 19.55
CA PHE A 98 -0.31 -6.24 19.41
C PHE A 98 -0.50 -7.75 19.60
N ASP A 99 0.38 -8.56 19.04
CA ASP A 99 0.35 -10.02 19.19
C ASP A 99 0.46 -10.43 20.68
N ARG A 100 1.30 -9.73 21.46
CA ARG A 100 1.41 -9.94 22.91
C ARG A 100 0.14 -9.58 23.70
N GLN A 101 -0.69 -8.70 23.16
CA GLN A 101 -2.02 -8.39 23.70
C GLN A 101 -3.12 -9.33 23.16
N GLY A 102 -2.75 -10.31 22.34
CA GLY A 102 -3.65 -11.29 21.73
C GLY A 102 -4.34 -10.80 20.46
N VAL A 103 -4.02 -9.60 19.95
CA VAL A 103 -4.56 -9.07 18.70
C VAL A 103 -3.64 -9.47 17.55
N LYS A 104 -4.16 -10.22 16.57
CA LYS A 104 -3.34 -10.82 15.51
C LYS A 104 -3.91 -10.58 14.13
N LEU A 105 -3.03 -10.28 13.19
CA LEU A 105 -3.27 -10.50 11.76
C LEU A 105 -2.81 -11.92 11.43
N ILE A 106 -3.69 -12.74 10.88
CA ILE A 106 -3.41 -14.13 10.53
C ILE A 106 -3.57 -14.37 9.03
N SER A 107 -2.87 -15.38 8.50
CA SER A 107 -3.04 -15.84 7.13
C SER A 107 -4.17 -16.85 7.02
N PHE A 108 -4.62 -17.17 5.81
CA PHE A 108 -5.63 -18.22 5.62
C PHE A 108 -5.14 -19.59 6.11
N ASN A 109 -3.83 -19.84 6.06
CA ASN A 109 -3.27 -21.12 6.52
C ASN A 109 -3.25 -21.27 8.05
N ASP A 110 -3.45 -20.19 8.79
CA ASP A 110 -3.42 -20.17 10.26
C ASP A 110 -4.83 -20.30 10.90
N VAL A 111 -5.88 -20.42 10.08
CA VAL A 111 -7.27 -20.49 10.56
C VAL A 111 -7.67 -21.91 10.95
N GLU A 112 -8.59 -22.03 11.90
CA GLU A 112 -9.19 -23.33 12.24
C GLU A 112 -10.17 -23.77 11.15
N TYR A 113 -10.43 -25.08 11.04
CA TYR A 113 -11.27 -25.64 9.98
C TYR A 113 -12.66 -25.00 9.91
N SER A 114 -13.30 -24.72 11.05
CA SER A 114 -14.60 -24.06 11.09
C SER A 114 -14.57 -22.64 10.52
N ASP A 115 -13.50 -21.88 10.78
CA ASP A 115 -13.33 -20.54 10.23
C ASP A 115 -12.98 -20.58 8.75
N ALA A 116 -12.19 -21.56 8.30
CA ALA A 116 -11.92 -21.77 6.87
C ALA A 116 -13.23 -21.95 6.09
N VAL A 117 -14.13 -22.82 6.58
CA VAL A 117 -15.45 -23.04 5.97
C VAL A 117 -16.29 -21.77 5.97
N TYR A 118 -16.24 -20.96 7.04
CA TYR A 118 -16.91 -19.67 7.07
C TYR A 118 -16.34 -18.69 6.03
N LEU A 119 -15.02 -18.54 6.00
CA LEU A 119 -14.32 -17.61 5.11
C LEU A 119 -14.49 -17.98 3.64
N GLU A 120 -14.50 -19.27 3.30
CA GLU A 120 -14.82 -19.76 1.96
C GLU A 120 -16.26 -19.38 1.56
N ASN A 121 -17.23 -19.58 2.46
CA ASN A 121 -18.61 -19.17 2.24
C ASN A 121 -18.75 -17.66 2.08
N TYR A 122 -18.05 -16.89 2.92
CA TYR A 122 -18.02 -15.43 2.85
C TYR A 122 -17.40 -14.95 1.53
N PHE A 123 -16.26 -15.54 1.12
CA PHE A 123 -15.64 -15.25 -0.16
C PHE A 123 -16.60 -15.51 -1.33
N ASN A 124 -17.17 -16.71 -1.41
CA ASN A 124 -18.04 -17.10 -2.52
C ASN A 124 -19.35 -16.30 -2.61
N LYS A 125 -19.94 -15.92 -1.47
CA LYS A 125 -21.25 -15.24 -1.42
C LYS A 125 -21.15 -13.72 -1.40
N SER A 126 -20.07 -13.16 -0.85
CA SER A 126 -19.97 -11.73 -0.59
C SER A 126 -18.85 -11.05 -1.38
N ILE A 127 -17.70 -11.69 -1.58
CA ILE A 127 -16.53 -11.07 -2.25
C ILE A 127 -16.51 -11.41 -3.73
N LEU A 128 -16.49 -12.69 -4.10
CA LEU A 128 -16.37 -13.16 -5.48
C LEU A 128 -17.38 -12.52 -6.45
N PRO A 129 -18.68 -12.34 -6.12
CA PRO A 129 -19.66 -11.75 -7.03
C PRO A 129 -19.40 -10.29 -7.40
N ILE A 130 -18.62 -9.58 -6.60
CA ILE A 130 -18.29 -8.16 -6.79
C ILE A 130 -16.83 -7.94 -7.20
N LEU A 131 -16.01 -9.00 -7.24
CA LEU A 131 -14.68 -8.93 -7.85
C LEU A 131 -14.82 -8.78 -9.37
N SER A 132 -14.03 -7.90 -9.94
CA SER A 132 -13.98 -7.65 -11.39
C SER A 132 -12.57 -7.95 -11.92
N PRO A 133 -12.17 -9.23 -11.99
CA PRO A 133 -10.84 -9.61 -12.45
C PRO A 133 -10.65 -9.26 -13.93
N GLN A 134 -9.46 -8.77 -14.29
CA GLN A 134 -9.11 -8.36 -15.64
C GLN A 134 -7.92 -9.17 -16.14
N VAL A 135 -8.04 -9.77 -17.32
CA VAL A 135 -6.94 -10.50 -17.96
C VAL A 135 -6.30 -9.62 -19.02
N ILE A 136 -5.03 -9.28 -18.81
CA ILE A 136 -4.21 -8.52 -19.75
C ILE A 136 -3.66 -9.46 -20.83
N GLY A 137 -3.76 -9.04 -22.09
CA GLY A 137 -3.18 -9.75 -23.23
C GLY A 137 -3.35 -8.97 -24.53
N LYS A 138 -3.02 -9.59 -25.67
CA LYS A 138 -3.06 -8.91 -26.99
C LYS A 138 -4.41 -8.26 -27.33
N LYS A 139 -5.53 -8.83 -26.86
CA LYS A 139 -6.89 -8.31 -27.10
C LYS A 139 -7.41 -7.41 -25.98
N ASN A 140 -6.78 -7.46 -24.81
CA ASN A 140 -7.19 -6.73 -23.60
C ASN A 140 -5.97 -5.92 -23.11
N PRO A 141 -5.83 -4.65 -23.52
CA PRO A 141 -4.66 -3.84 -23.16
C PRO A 141 -4.59 -3.62 -21.65
N PHE A 142 -3.42 -3.15 -21.20
CA PHE A 142 -3.21 -2.80 -19.79
C PHE A 142 -4.26 -1.75 -19.34
N PRO A 143 -5.01 -2.01 -18.26
CA PRO A 143 -6.12 -1.15 -17.87
C PRO A 143 -5.64 0.09 -17.14
N PHE A 144 -6.56 1.04 -16.98
CA PHE A 144 -6.36 2.13 -16.03
C PHE A 144 -6.42 1.58 -14.59
N LEU A 145 -5.38 1.85 -13.80
CA LEU A 145 -5.34 1.49 -12.38
C LEU A 145 -5.77 2.70 -11.55
N LYS A 146 -6.68 2.48 -10.61
CA LYS A 146 -7.12 3.52 -9.68
C LYS A 146 -5.99 3.84 -8.70
N ASN A 147 -5.81 5.13 -8.41
CA ASN A 147 -4.85 5.57 -7.39
C ASN A 147 -5.24 5.01 -6.01
N LYS A 148 -4.22 4.62 -5.23
CA LYS A 148 -4.34 4.07 -3.86
C LYS A 148 -5.11 2.76 -3.73
N GLU A 149 -5.52 2.17 -4.84
CA GLU A 149 -6.18 0.87 -4.86
C GLU A 149 -5.12 -0.25 -4.76
N ILE A 150 -5.45 -1.30 -4.01
CA ILE A 150 -4.64 -2.52 -3.97
C ILE A 150 -5.14 -3.49 -5.04
N TYR A 151 -4.21 -4.00 -5.84
CA TYR A 151 -4.48 -5.03 -6.84
C TYR A 151 -3.65 -6.29 -6.53
N ALA A 152 -4.31 -7.43 -6.47
CA ALA A 152 -3.65 -8.72 -6.54
C ALA A 152 -3.33 -9.03 -8.01
N VAL A 153 -2.10 -9.51 -8.25
CA VAL A 153 -1.59 -9.80 -9.59
C VAL A 153 -1.26 -11.28 -9.68
N ALA A 154 -1.85 -11.97 -10.65
CA ALA A 154 -1.61 -13.40 -10.91
C ALA A 154 -0.98 -13.61 -12.28
N LEU A 155 -0.01 -14.52 -12.36
CA LEU A 155 0.49 -15.04 -13.63
C LEU A 155 -0.36 -16.24 -14.05
N LEU A 156 -1.14 -16.06 -15.11
CA LEU A 156 -2.04 -17.07 -15.64
C LEU A 156 -1.28 -17.89 -16.69
N GLY A 157 -0.89 -19.11 -16.31
CA GLY A 157 -0.27 -20.05 -17.23
C GLY A 157 -1.22 -20.41 -18.37
N SER A 158 -0.77 -20.29 -19.63
CA SER A 158 -1.51 -20.83 -20.77
C SER A 158 -0.58 -21.54 -21.73
N LYS A 159 -1.10 -22.55 -22.46
CA LYS A 159 -0.33 -23.44 -23.34
C LYS A 159 0.59 -22.72 -24.34
N ASN A 160 0.26 -21.47 -24.70
CA ASN A 160 0.95 -20.71 -25.75
C ASN A 160 1.60 -19.39 -25.27
N SER A 161 1.29 -18.91 -24.05
CA SER A 161 1.88 -17.69 -23.45
C SER A 161 1.28 -17.43 -22.07
N ASP A 162 2.10 -16.87 -21.18
CA ASP A 162 1.64 -16.35 -19.89
C ASP A 162 0.78 -15.10 -20.10
N LYS A 163 -0.31 -15.01 -19.34
CA LYS A 163 -1.14 -13.81 -19.26
C LYS A 163 -1.07 -13.26 -17.84
N ILE A 164 -1.43 -12.00 -17.68
CA ILE A 164 -1.49 -11.36 -16.35
C ILE A 164 -2.96 -11.20 -15.97
N GLY A 165 -3.34 -11.70 -14.80
CA GLY A 165 -4.60 -11.40 -14.14
C GLY A 165 -4.41 -10.27 -13.13
N LEU A 166 -5.30 -9.29 -13.16
CA LEU A 166 -5.38 -8.21 -12.18
C LEU A 166 -6.72 -8.28 -11.46
N VAL A 167 -6.70 -8.31 -10.13
CA VAL A 167 -7.91 -8.36 -9.32
C VAL A 167 -7.88 -7.21 -8.32
N PRO A 168 -8.82 -6.25 -8.39
CA PRO A 168 -8.91 -5.19 -7.38
C PRO A 168 -9.32 -5.81 -6.04
N CYS A 169 -8.54 -5.52 -4.99
CA CYS A 169 -8.78 -6.00 -3.63
C CYS A 169 -9.48 -4.97 -2.75
N SER A 170 -9.70 -3.76 -3.25
CA SER A 170 -10.47 -2.71 -2.60
C SER A 170 -11.65 -2.41 -3.51
N ASN A 171 -12.84 -2.19 -2.96
CA ASN A 171 -13.97 -1.65 -3.73
C ASN A 171 -14.95 -0.82 -2.88
N GLY A 172 -14.66 -0.67 -1.59
CA GLY A 172 -15.52 0.06 -0.63
C GLY A 172 -16.81 -0.68 -0.25
N ILE A 173 -17.02 -1.91 -0.71
CA ILE A 173 -18.22 -2.72 -0.44
C ILE A 173 -17.97 -3.69 0.72
N PHE A 174 -16.74 -4.20 0.85
CA PHE A 174 -16.32 -5.02 1.98
C PHE A 174 -15.21 -4.33 2.78
N ASP A 175 -15.14 -4.68 4.07
CA ASP A 175 -14.09 -4.22 4.95
C ASP A 175 -12.76 -4.88 4.59
N ARG A 176 -11.67 -4.09 4.66
CA ARG A 176 -10.31 -4.59 4.43
C ARG A 176 -9.85 -5.52 5.54
N LEU A 177 -10.32 -5.29 6.77
CA LEU A 177 -9.96 -6.06 7.95
C LEU A 177 -11.15 -6.97 8.33
N ILE A 178 -11.03 -8.26 8.01
CA ILE A 178 -12.08 -9.25 8.22
C ILE A 178 -11.89 -9.90 9.59
N PRO A 179 -12.84 -9.79 10.54
CA PRO A 179 -12.74 -10.47 11.83
C PRO A 179 -12.93 -11.99 11.67
N ILE A 180 -12.19 -12.77 12.46
CA ILE A 180 -12.33 -14.22 12.48
C ILE A 180 -13.46 -14.62 13.44
N PRO A 181 -14.47 -15.40 13.00
CA PRO A 181 -15.64 -15.71 13.84
C PRO A 181 -15.33 -16.39 15.17
N SER A 182 -14.36 -17.31 15.19
CA SER A 182 -13.97 -18.03 16.41
C SER A 182 -13.24 -17.15 17.44
N ASP A 183 -12.60 -16.06 17.01
CA ASP A 183 -11.82 -15.19 17.89
C ASP A 183 -11.87 -13.73 17.42
N SER A 184 -12.62 -12.92 18.17
CA SER A 184 -12.78 -11.47 17.95
C SER A 184 -11.47 -10.66 17.94
N ARG A 185 -10.34 -11.23 18.36
CA ARG A 185 -9.02 -10.57 18.35
C ARG A 185 -8.14 -10.98 17.18
N LYS A 186 -8.59 -11.94 16.37
CA LYS A 186 -7.90 -12.33 15.13
C LYS A 186 -8.60 -11.70 13.95
N TYR A 187 -7.79 -11.26 13.00
CA TYR A 187 -8.26 -10.63 11.78
C TYR A 187 -7.47 -11.15 10.58
N MET A 188 -8.10 -11.15 9.42
CA MET A 188 -7.48 -11.42 8.14
C MET A 188 -7.64 -10.21 7.23
N LEU A 189 -6.61 -9.90 6.46
CA LEU A 189 -6.70 -8.89 5.41
C LEU A 189 -7.48 -9.46 4.22
N VAL A 190 -8.37 -8.68 3.62
CA VAL A 190 -9.16 -9.16 2.48
C VAL A 190 -8.29 -9.52 1.28
N GLU A 191 -7.15 -8.86 1.11
CA GLU A 191 -6.17 -9.19 0.08
C GLU A 191 -5.64 -10.63 0.24
N GLU A 192 -5.40 -11.08 1.48
CA GLU A 192 -4.96 -12.43 1.79
C GLU A 192 -6.04 -13.46 1.39
N LEU A 193 -7.30 -13.17 1.73
CA LEU A 193 -8.43 -14.02 1.36
C LEU A 193 -8.62 -14.10 -0.15
N ILE A 194 -8.49 -12.97 -0.86
CA ILE A 194 -8.55 -12.93 -2.32
C ILE A 194 -7.40 -13.75 -2.91
N LEU A 195 -6.16 -13.50 -2.48
CA LEU A 195 -4.97 -14.22 -2.95
C LEU A 195 -5.08 -15.74 -2.74
N HIS A 196 -5.63 -16.17 -1.60
CA HIS A 196 -5.85 -17.58 -1.31
C HIS A 196 -6.76 -18.27 -2.33
N PHE A 197 -7.81 -17.58 -2.78
CA PHE A 197 -8.78 -18.11 -3.75
C PHE A 197 -8.52 -17.67 -5.20
N LEU A 198 -7.39 -17.01 -5.48
CA LEU A 198 -7.00 -16.75 -6.87
C LEU A 198 -6.62 -18.07 -7.57
N PRO A 199 -7.02 -18.23 -8.84
CA PRO A 199 -6.72 -19.43 -9.64
C PRO A 199 -5.24 -19.53 -10.03
#